data_AF-A0A6B3EVT0-F1
#
_entry.id   AF-A0A6B3EVT0-F1
#
_cell.length_a   1.000
_cell.length_b   1.000
_cell.length_c   1.000
_cell.angle_alpha   90.00
_cell.angle_beta   90.00
_cell.angle_gamma   90.00
#
_symmetry.space_group_name_H-M   'P 1'
#
loop_
_entity.id
_entity.type
_entity.pdbx_description
1 polymer ?
#
loop_
_entity_poly.entity_id
_entity_poly.type
_entity_poly.pdbx_seq_one_letter_code
_entity_poly.pdbx_strand_id
1 'polypeptide(L)'
;IAAFSPKYLSREDVPAEVVESERRVAEETSRNEGKPEAALPKIVEGRVNGFFKEVTLLDQPFAKDNKKSVKKVLDEAGVTLKRFVRIKVGI
;
A
#
# COMPACT_ATOMS: atom_id res chain seq x y z
N ILE A 1 -8.82 1.88 9.17
CA ILE A 1 -9.29 3.15 8.56
C ILE A 1 -8.77 4.38 9.32
N ALA A 2 -9.25 4.69 10.53
CA ALA A 2 -8.81 5.92 11.24
C ALA A 2 -7.29 5.97 11.52
N ALA A 3 -6.71 4.87 12.01
CA ALA A 3 -5.31 4.79 12.42
C ALA A 3 -4.30 4.95 11.27
N PHE A 4 -4.48 4.20 10.19
CA PHE A 4 -3.50 4.15 9.08
C PHE A 4 -3.90 4.98 7.86
N SER A 5 -5.02 5.70 7.91
CA SER A 5 -5.42 6.69 6.89
C SER A 5 -5.29 6.21 5.42
N PRO A 6 -5.81 5.02 5.07
CA PRO A 6 -5.76 4.55 3.68
C PRO A 6 -6.46 5.53 2.75
N LYS A 7 -5.91 5.67 1.54
CA LYS A 7 -6.46 6.52 0.48
C LYS A 7 -7.36 5.72 -0.47
N TYR A 8 -7.06 4.45 -0.66
CA TYR A 8 -7.74 3.55 -1.60
C TYR A 8 -8.25 2.30 -0.88
N LEU A 9 -9.23 1.61 -1.45
CA LEU A 9 -9.72 0.35 -0.88
C LEU A 9 -8.76 -0.79 -1.22
N SER A 10 -8.45 -0.96 -2.51
CA SER A 10 -7.60 -2.01 -3.05
C SER A 10 -6.49 -1.45 -3.94
N ARG A 11 -5.60 -2.32 -4.43
CA ARG A 11 -4.55 -1.93 -5.38
C ARG A 11 -5.10 -1.51 -6.74
N GLU A 12 -6.22 -2.09 -7.13
CA GLU A 12 -6.90 -1.83 -8.41
C GLU A 12 -7.53 -0.43 -8.43
N ASP A 13 -7.83 0.12 -7.26
CA ASP A 13 -8.36 1.48 -7.11
C ASP A 13 -7.27 2.56 -7.16
N VAL A 14 -5.98 2.18 -7.20
CA VAL A 14 -4.87 3.12 -7.27
C VAL A 14 -4.65 3.53 -8.72
N PRO A 15 -4.69 4.84 -9.06
CA PRO A 15 -4.45 5.29 -10.43
C PRO A 15 -3.09 4.85 -10.96
N ALA A 16 -3.04 4.40 -12.21
CA ALA A 16 -1.83 3.88 -12.83
C ALA A 16 -0.69 4.91 -12.83
N GLU A 17 -1.02 6.19 -13.03
CA GLU A 17 -0.04 7.29 -12.99
C GLU A 17 0.63 7.42 -11.61
N VAL A 18 -0.09 7.13 -10.52
CA VAL A 18 0.47 7.17 -9.16
C VAL A 18 1.41 6.00 -8.95
N VAL A 19 1.03 4.81 -9.40
CA VAL A 19 1.87 3.59 -9.30
C VAL A 19 3.15 3.76 -10.12
N GLU A 20 3.04 4.28 -11.34
CA GLU A 20 4.20 4.50 -12.21
C GLU A 20 5.11 5.62 -11.69
N SER A 21 4.53 6.70 -11.15
CA SER A 21 5.32 7.72 -10.46
C SER A 21 6.12 7.10 -9.32
N GLU A 22 5.49 6.27 -8.49
CA GLU A 22 6.16 5.71 -7.33
C GLU A 22 7.21 4.65 -7.70
N ARG A 23 6.97 3.90 -8.78
CA ARG A 23 7.96 3.01 -9.39
C ARG A 23 9.20 3.78 -9.85
N ARG A 24 9.03 4.92 -10.54
CA ARG A 24 10.13 5.77 -11.00
C ARG A 24 10.94 6.32 -9.82
N VAL A 25 10.26 6.86 -8.81
CA VAL A 25 10.92 7.36 -7.59
C VAL A 25 11.71 6.24 -6.89
N ALA A 26 11.12 5.05 -6.77
CA ALA A 26 11.79 3.90 -6.17
C ALA A 26 13.04 3.46 -6.94
N GLU A 27 12.98 3.48 -8.28
CA GLU A 27 14.12 3.13 -9.15
C GLU A 27 15.24 4.17 -9.04
N GLU A 28 14.91 5.45 -9.21
CA GLU A 28 15.87 6.55 -9.15
C GLU A 28 16.58 6.58 -7.79
N THR A 29 15.80 6.49 -6.71
CA THR A 29 16.36 6.44 -5.35
C THR A 29 17.28 5.24 -5.17
N SER A 30 16.90 4.06 -5.66
CA SER A 30 17.72 2.84 -5.50
C SER A 30 19.00 2.89 -6.34
N ARG A 31 18.95 3.52 -7.51
CA ARG A 31 20.11 3.76 -8.37
C ARG A 31 21.08 4.76 -7.74
N ASN A 32 20.55 5.86 -7.18
CA ASN A 32 21.33 6.89 -6.47
C ASN A 32 21.97 6.34 -5.19
N GLU A 33 21.33 5.36 -4.53
CA GLU A 33 21.89 4.62 -3.40
C GLU A 33 23.01 3.63 -3.81
N GLY A 34 23.33 3.50 -5.11
CA GLY A 34 24.41 2.65 -5.61
C GLY A 34 24.11 1.15 -5.55
N LYS A 35 22.83 0.75 -5.55
CA LYS A 35 22.45 -0.68 -5.49
C LYS A 35 22.75 -1.39 -6.82
N PRO A 36 23.09 -2.69 -6.80
CA PRO A 36 23.40 -3.43 -8.02
C PRO A 36 22.23 -3.45 -9.01
N GLU A 37 22.49 -3.21 -10.30
CA GLU A 37 21.45 -3.17 -11.34
C GLU A 37 20.60 -4.45 -11.38
N ALA A 38 21.23 -5.61 -11.21
CA ALA A 38 20.54 -6.90 -11.18
C ALA A 38 19.52 -7.02 -10.02
N ALA A 39 19.71 -6.27 -8.93
CA ALA A 39 18.80 -6.26 -7.78
C ALA A 39 17.73 -5.16 -7.88
N LEU A 40 17.90 -4.14 -8.72
CA LEU A 40 17.00 -2.99 -8.82
C LEU A 40 15.54 -3.40 -9.05
N PRO A 41 15.21 -4.30 -10.00
CA PRO A 41 13.80 -4.68 -10.23
C PRO A 41 13.11 -5.22 -8.97
N LYS A 42 13.81 -6.08 -8.23
CA LYS A 42 13.30 -6.68 -6.99
C LYS A 42 13.14 -5.65 -5.87
N ILE A 43 14.07 -4.70 -5.78
CA ILE A 43 14.01 -3.61 -4.78
C ILE A 43 12.84 -2.68 -5.08
N VAL A 44 12.68 -2.29 -6.35
CA VAL A 44 11.58 -1.43 -6.81
C VAL A 44 10.24 -2.10 -6.55
N GLU A 45 10.11 -3.37 -6.90
CA GLU A 45 8.90 -4.15 -6.62
C GLU A 45 8.60 -4.21 -5.11
N GLY A 46 9.62 -4.42 -4.27
CA GLY A 46 9.48 -4.38 -2.81
C GLY A 46 8.97 -3.03 -2.29
N ARG A 47 9.51 -1.92 -2.81
CA ARG A 47 9.10 -0.56 -2.45
C ARG A 47 7.66 -0.26 -2.90
N VAL A 48 7.31 -0.61 -4.13
CA VAL A 48 5.94 -0.46 -4.67
C VAL A 48 4.94 -1.32 -3.87
N ASN A 49 5.32 -2.52 -3.47
CA ASN A 49 4.51 -3.35 -2.57
C ASN A 49 4.34 -2.72 -1.18
N GLY A 50 5.39 -2.07 -0.66
CA GLY A 50 5.32 -1.28 0.57
C GLY A 50 4.34 -0.12 0.45
N PHE A 51 4.43 0.65 -0.64
CA PHE A 51 3.50 1.72 -0.95
C PHE A 51 2.04 1.25 -0.93
N PHE A 52 1.71 0.12 -1.57
CA PHE A 52 0.36 -0.43 -1.52
C PHE A 52 -0.11 -0.73 -0.10
N LYS A 53 0.75 -1.31 0.76
CA LYS A 53 0.42 -1.56 2.17
C LYS A 53 0.17 -0.29 2.97
N GLU A 54 0.70 0.85 2.54
CA GLU A 54 0.46 2.14 3.18
C GLU A 54 -0.83 2.78 2.70
N VAL A 55 -1.11 2.74 1.39
CA VAL A 55 -2.20 3.52 0.79
C VAL A 55 -3.50 2.76 0.59
N THR A 56 -3.50 1.42 0.56
CA THR A 56 -4.70 0.60 0.35
C THR A 56 -5.19 -0.02 1.66
N LEU A 57 -6.49 0.05 1.92
CA LEU A 57 -7.06 -0.49 3.15
C LEU A 57 -6.93 -2.01 3.24
N LEU A 58 -7.07 -2.73 2.12
CA LEU A 58 -7.06 -4.19 2.12
C LEU A 58 -5.66 -4.79 2.35
N ASP A 59 -4.58 -4.11 1.92
CA ASP A 59 -3.20 -4.57 2.15
C ASP A 59 -2.63 -4.14 3.51
N GLN A 60 -3.26 -3.17 4.18
CA GLN A 60 -2.84 -2.68 5.48
C GLN A 60 -2.86 -3.77 6.56
N PRO A 61 -1.95 -3.69 7.55
CA PRO A 61 -2.07 -4.47 8.78
C PRO A 61 -3.36 -4.10 9.50
N PHE A 62 -4.00 -5.10 10.12
CA PHE A 62 -5.19 -4.88 10.92
C PHE A 62 -4.80 -4.22 12.24
N ALA A 63 -5.31 -3.02 12.51
CA ALA A 63 -4.87 -2.21 13.65
C ALA A 63 -5.01 -2.87 15.04
N LYS A 64 -5.88 -3.88 15.20
CA LYS A 64 -5.99 -4.66 16.44
C LYS A 64 -5.06 -5.87 16.49
N ASP A 65 -4.62 -6.36 15.34
CA ASP A 65 -3.68 -7.47 15.20
C ASP A 65 -2.85 -7.28 13.92
N ASN A 66 -1.68 -6.67 14.09
CA ASN A 66 -0.79 -6.34 12.98
C ASN A 66 -0.19 -7.59 12.30
N LYS A 67 -0.46 -8.80 12.79
CA LYS A 67 -0.04 -10.06 12.15
C LYS A 67 -0.92 -10.44 10.95
N LYS A 68 -2.12 -9.88 10.85
CA LYS A 68 -3.06 -10.11 9.75
C LYS A 68 -3.28 -8.84 8.96
N SER A 69 -3.48 -8.95 7.65
CA SER A 69 -3.98 -7.85 6.85
C SER A 69 -5.49 -7.67 7.06
N VAL A 70 -6.01 -6.48 6.77
CA VAL A 70 -7.46 -6.23 6.79
C VAL A 70 -8.18 -7.18 5.83
N LYS A 71 -7.65 -7.43 4.63
CA LYS A 71 -8.22 -8.41 3.70
C LYS A 71 -8.39 -9.79 4.34
N LYS A 72 -7.34 -10.30 4.98
CA LYS A 72 -7.38 -11.62 5.63
C LYS A 72 -8.45 -11.68 6.73
N VAL A 73 -8.60 -10.62 7.50
CA VAL A 73 -9.64 -10.55 8.56
C VAL A 73 -11.05 -10.55 7.96
N LEU A 74 -11.25 -9.85 6.83
CA LEU A 74 -12.54 -9.85 6.12
C LEU A 74 -12.86 -11.22 5.51
N ASP A 75 -11.86 -11.86 4.88
CA ASP A 75 -11.99 -13.19 4.28
C ASP A 75 -12.34 -14.25 5.33
N GLU A 76 -11.63 -14.25 6.48
CA GLU A 76 -11.91 -15.14 7.62
C GLU A 76 -13.32 -14.94 8.20
N ALA A 77 -13.86 -13.72 8.11
CA ALA A 77 -15.21 -13.38 8.54
C ALA A 77 -16.28 -13.59 7.44
N GLY A 78 -15.88 -13.99 6.23
CA GLY A 78 -16.81 -14.20 5.10
C GLY A 78 -17.50 -12.93 4.61
N VAL A 79 -16.89 -11.75 4.80
CA VAL A 79 -17.48 -10.46 4.45
C VAL A 79 -16.66 -9.72 3.41
N THR A 80 -17.33 -8.90 2.60
CA THR A 80 -16.69 -8.03 1.61
C THR A 80 -16.94 -6.58 1.95
N LEU A 81 -15.85 -5.82 2.11
CA LEU A 81 -15.93 -4.38 2.30
C LEU A 81 -16.20 -3.69 0.96
N LYS A 82 -17.31 -2.96 0.86
CA LYS A 82 -17.69 -2.29 -0.40
C LYS A 82 -17.05 -0.90 -0.54
N ARG A 83 -17.13 -0.07 0.50
CA ARG A 83 -16.68 1.34 0.49
C ARG A 83 -16.33 1.80 1.90
N PHE A 84 -15.48 2.82 1.99
CA PHE A 84 -15.22 3.54 3.24
C PHE A 84 -15.10 5.04 2.98
N VAL A 85 -15.32 5.83 4.02
CA VAL A 85 -15.04 7.27 4.04
C VAL A 85 -14.31 7.57 5.35
N ARG A 86 -13.25 8.38 5.28
CA ARG A 86 -12.53 8.87 6.46
C ARG A 86 -12.64 10.38 6.52
N ILE A 87 -13.17 10.90 7.62
CA ILE A 87 -13.30 12.33 7.89
C ILE A 87 -12.38 12.65 9.07
N LYS A 88 -11.54 13.69 8.96
CA LYS A 88 -10.72 14.25 10.05
C LYS A 88 -11.05 15.74 10.17
N VAL A 89 -11.34 16.21 11.39
CA VAL A 89 -11.58 17.63 11.67
C VAL A 89 -10.23 18.31 11.91
N GLY A 90 -9.89 19.33 11.10
CA GLY A 90 -8.66 20.12 11.23
C GLY A 90 -7.38 19.44 10.71
N ILE A 91 -6.31 20.25 10.51
CA ILE A 91 -4.94 19.81 10.19
C ILE A 91 -4.21 19.40 11.47
#